data_AF-A0AA86VNF1-F1
#
_entry.id   AF-A0AA86VNF1-F1
#
_cell.length_a   1.000
_cell.length_b   1.000
_cell.length_c   1.000
_cell.angle_alpha   90.00
_cell.angle_beta   90.00
_cell.angle_gamma   90.00
#
_symmetry.space_group_name_H-M   'P 1'
#
loop_
_entity.id
_entity.type
_entity.pdbx_description
1 polymer ?
#
loop_
_entity_poly.entity_id
_entity_poly.type
_entity_poly.pdbx_seq_one_letter_code
_entity_poly.pdbx_strand_id
1 'polypeptide(L)'
;MSTIESGEKMKGWRKALKSVRDWMANKDKNEWLKDMRGMLSLMATVIATMTFQSALNPPGGVLPPKDSGVECQNQSCPGQSVLALVYPVDYKIFLYCNTICFVSSSAVCLLLVSGFPLQNRFFTWLLSIGMCIVLSTLSLTYLFGAQMVVPDLLWDNILTMFGKVIIVWLVLLVLIAIFLSLRLFVWIVNKCIYGVLENPTI
;
A
#
# COMPACT_ATOMS: atom_id res chain seq x y z
N MET A 1 -25.72 -28.65 23.42
CA MET A 1 -24.35 -28.27 23.78
C MET A 1 -23.80 -27.16 22.87
N SER A 2 -23.83 -27.32 21.54
CA SER A 2 -23.26 -26.36 20.56
C SER A 2 -23.96 -24.99 20.45
N THR A 3 -25.25 -24.88 20.77
CA THR A 3 -26.02 -23.62 20.67
C THR A 3 -25.77 -22.65 21.83
N ILE A 4 -25.44 -23.17 23.01
CA ILE A 4 -25.16 -22.36 24.22
C ILE A 4 -23.75 -21.73 24.11
N GLU A 5 -22.78 -22.49 23.59
CA GLU A 5 -21.39 -22.05 23.37
C GLU A 5 -21.28 -20.91 22.31
N SER A 6 -22.12 -20.95 21.28
CA SER A 6 -22.24 -19.88 20.27
C SER A 6 -22.79 -18.57 20.88
N GLY A 7 -23.76 -18.69 21.79
CA GLY A 7 -24.36 -17.54 22.49
C GLY A 7 -23.38 -16.83 23.42
N GLU A 8 -22.54 -17.58 24.15
CA GLU A 8 -21.50 -17.00 25.01
C GLU A 8 -20.38 -16.32 24.22
N LYS A 9 -19.91 -16.94 23.12
CA LYS A 9 -18.94 -16.29 22.21
C LYS A 9 -19.46 -14.94 21.72
N MET A 10 -20.69 -14.89 21.21
CA MET A 10 -21.27 -13.65 20.67
C MET A 10 -21.43 -12.55 21.73
N LYS A 11 -21.66 -12.93 22.99
CA LYS A 11 -21.70 -12.00 24.14
C LYS A 11 -20.30 -11.46 24.47
N GLY A 12 -19.28 -12.31 24.42
CA GLY A 12 -17.87 -11.93 24.55
C GLY A 12 -17.40 -10.96 23.47
N TRP A 13 -17.71 -11.26 22.19
CA TRP A 13 -17.39 -10.39 21.06
C TRP A 13 -18.06 -9.02 21.16
N ARG A 14 -19.33 -8.95 21.59
CA ARG A 14 -20.01 -7.67 21.83
C ARG A 14 -19.35 -6.87 22.95
N LYS A 15 -18.92 -7.53 24.03
CA LYS A 15 -18.25 -6.87 25.16
C LYS A 15 -16.87 -6.34 24.74
N ALA A 16 -16.11 -7.12 23.97
CA ALA A 16 -14.84 -6.69 23.39
C ALA A 16 -15.03 -5.49 22.44
N LEU A 17 -16.00 -5.55 21.52
CA LEU A 17 -16.32 -4.44 20.63
C LEU A 17 -16.72 -3.17 21.38
N LYS A 18 -17.51 -3.31 22.45
CA LYS A 18 -17.91 -2.18 23.29
C LYS A 18 -16.72 -1.57 24.02
N SER A 19 -15.82 -2.40 24.53
CA SER A 19 -14.58 -1.96 25.16
C SER A 19 -13.65 -1.23 24.19
N VAL A 20 -13.51 -1.72 22.96
CA VAL A 20 -12.73 -1.05 21.90
C VAL A 20 -13.35 0.28 21.53
N ARG A 21 -14.69 0.35 21.42
CA ARG A 21 -15.41 1.58 21.11
C ARG A 21 -15.26 2.62 22.21
N ASP A 22 -15.44 2.23 23.47
CA ASP A 22 -15.36 3.14 24.61
C ASP A 22 -13.91 3.63 24.81
N TRP A 23 -12.90 2.78 24.54
CA TRP A 23 -11.49 3.17 24.48
C TRP A 23 -11.20 4.17 23.35
N MET A 24 -11.76 3.97 22.15
CA MET A 24 -11.65 4.93 21.05
C MET A 24 -12.40 6.24 21.31
N ALA A 25 -13.50 6.21 22.05
CA ALA A 25 -14.27 7.41 22.41
C ALA A 25 -13.59 8.25 23.49
N ASN A 26 -12.80 7.63 24.37
CA ASN A 26 -12.10 8.31 25.47
C ASN A 26 -10.72 8.84 25.09
N LYS A 27 -10.17 8.46 23.92
CA LYS A 27 -8.89 8.99 23.44
C LYS A 27 -9.09 10.40 22.88
N ASP A 28 -8.26 11.36 23.31
CA ASP A 28 -8.26 12.69 22.71
C ASP A 28 -8.03 12.54 21.20
N LYS A 29 -8.96 13.05 20.40
CA LYS A 29 -8.91 13.00 18.94
C LYS A 29 -7.60 13.55 18.40
N ASN A 30 -7.01 14.55 19.05
CA ASN A 30 -5.75 15.16 18.64
C ASN A 30 -4.55 14.24 18.96
N GLU A 31 -4.56 13.54 20.09
CA GLU A 31 -3.53 12.56 20.46
C GLU A 31 -3.58 11.35 19.51
N TRP A 32 -4.77 10.83 19.25
CA TRP A 32 -4.97 9.73 18.30
C TRP A 32 -4.49 10.08 16.88
N LEU A 33 -4.77 11.30 16.40
CA LEU A 33 -4.29 11.75 15.09
C LEU A 33 -2.76 11.88 15.04
N LYS A 34 -2.12 12.29 16.13
CA LYS A 34 -0.65 12.35 16.23
C LYS A 34 -0.02 10.95 16.20
N ASP A 35 -0.58 10.00 16.95
CA ASP A 35 -0.12 8.60 16.95
C ASP A 35 -0.24 7.98 15.56
N MET A 36 -1.42 8.12 14.93
CA MET A 36 -1.69 7.62 13.58
C MET A 36 -0.69 8.18 12.56
N ARG A 37 -0.37 9.48 12.66
CA ARG A 37 0.62 10.14 11.81
C ARG A 37 2.02 9.55 11.98
N GLY A 38 2.43 9.33 13.23
CA GLY A 38 3.73 8.72 13.55
C GLY A 38 3.84 7.31 12.98
N MET A 39 2.80 6.49 13.20
CA MET A 39 2.75 5.12 12.69
C MET A 39 2.75 5.06 11.16
N LEU A 40 1.97 5.90 10.48
CA LEU A 40 1.94 5.96 9.01
C LEU A 40 3.28 6.41 8.44
N SER A 41 3.95 7.37 9.08
CA SER A 41 5.27 7.85 8.64
C SER A 41 6.32 6.76 8.75
N LEU A 42 6.29 6.02 9.87
CA LEU A 42 7.16 4.86 10.08
C LEU A 42 6.89 3.78 9.01
N MET A 43 5.63 3.42 8.77
CA MET A 43 5.27 2.43 7.75
C MET A 43 5.70 2.85 6.34
N ALA A 44 5.48 4.11 5.97
CA ALA A 44 5.91 4.65 4.68
C ALA A 44 7.44 4.58 4.52
N THR A 45 8.19 4.90 5.58
CA THR A 45 9.65 4.83 5.58
C THR A 45 10.16 3.38 5.46
N VAL A 46 9.51 2.45 6.15
CA VAL A 46 9.82 1.01 6.05
C VAL A 46 9.57 0.51 4.63
N ILE A 47 8.43 0.84 4.03
CA ILE A 47 8.11 0.45 2.64
C ILE A 47 9.09 1.07 1.65
N ALA A 48 9.45 2.35 1.83
CA ALA A 48 10.47 3.00 1.01
C ALA A 48 11.83 2.28 1.12
N THR A 49 12.21 1.86 2.32
CA THR A 49 13.45 1.13 2.54
C THR A 49 13.39 -0.26 1.90
N MET A 50 12.29 -0.99 2.05
CA MET A 50 12.12 -2.32 1.44
C MET A 50 12.18 -2.26 -0.10
N THR A 51 11.49 -1.28 -0.69
CA THR A 51 11.50 -1.07 -2.15
C THR A 51 12.89 -0.69 -2.66
N PHE A 52 13.56 0.27 -2.00
CA PHE A 52 14.95 0.62 -2.29
C PHE A 52 15.89 -0.59 -2.24
N GLN A 53 15.79 -1.40 -1.17
CA GLN A 53 16.61 -2.59 -1.01
C GLN A 53 16.34 -3.63 -2.11
N SER A 54 15.07 -3.86 -2.46
CA SER A 54 14.71 -4.82 -3.51
C SER A 54 15.10 -4.38 -4.93
N ALA A 55 15.23 -3.07 -5.17
CA ALA A 55 15.67 -2.54 -6.45
C ALA A 55 17.19 -2.65 -6.62
N LEU A 56 17.96 -2.39 -5.56
CA LEU A 56 19.43 -2.49 -5.58
C LEU A 56 19.95 -3.92 -5.39
N ASN A 57 19.20 -4.75 -4.69
CA ASN A 57 19.45 -6.18 -4.53
C ASN A 57 18.31 -6.94 -5.21
N PRO A 58 18.35 -7.07 -6.55
CA PRO A 58 17.24 -7.64 -7.30
C PRO A 58 16.98 -9.10 -6.88
N PRO A 59 15.72 -9.55 -6.97
CA PRO A 59 15.40 -10.96 -6.79
C PRO A 59 16.24 -11.82 -7.76
N GLY A 60 16.68 -12.99 -7.28
CA GLY A 60 17.60 -13.87 -7.99
C GLY A 60 19.02 -13.35 -8.19
N GLY A 61 19.36 -12.20 -7.59
CA GLY A 61 20.71 -11.68 -7.51
C GLY A 61 21.24 -11.08 -8.81
N VAL A 62 22.55 -10.84 -8.81
CA VAL A 62 23.28 -10.22 -9.92
C VAL A 62 24.27 -11.20 -10.53
N LEU A 63 24.57 -11.00 -11.81
CA LEU A 63 25.54 -11.80 -12.54
C LEU A 63 26.93 -11.65 -11.88
N PRO A 64 27.60 -12.75 -11.48
CA PRO A 64 28.93 -12.67 -10.91
C PRO A 64 29.99 -12.36 -11.98
N PRO A 65 31.17 -11.84 -11.59
CA PRO A 65 32.31 -11.70 -12.50
C PRO A 65 32.79 -13.08 -12.98
N LYS A 66 33.31 -13.15 -14.21
CA LYS A 66 33.96 -14.36 -14.76
C LYS A 66 35.41 -14.44 -14.30
N ASP A 67 35.98 -15.64 -14.28
CA ASP A 67 37.39 -15.88 -13.87
C ASP A 67 38.41 -15.13 -14.74
N SER A 68 38.04 -14.78 -15.98
CA SER A 68 38.85 -13.98 -16.90
C SER A 68 38.81 -12.47 -16.63
N GLY A 69 38.16 -12.03 -15.55
CA GLY A 69 38.06 -10.62 -15.15
C GLY A 69 36.67 -10.02 -15.40
N VAL A 70 36.56 -8.69 -15.22
CA VAL A 70 35.32 -7.94 -15.45
C VAL A 70 35.22 -7.58 -16.93
N GLU A 71 34.84 -8.56 -17.75
CA GLU A 71 34.56 -8.33 -19.16
C GLU A 71 33.04 -8.29 -19.41
N CYS A 72 32.58 -7.15 -19.94
CA CYS A 72 31.26 -7.04 -20.52
C CYS A 72 31.30 -7.67 -21.93
N GLN A 73 30.91 -8.93 -22.06
CA GLN A 73 30.59 -9.47 -23.39
C GLN A 73 29.29 -8.81 -23.87
N ASN A 74 29.20 -8.56 -25.18
CA ASN A 74 28.24 -7.73 -25.95
C ASN A 74 26.74 -7.68 -25.53
N GLN A 75 26.28 -8.42 -24.52
CA GLN A 75 24.91 -8.38 -24.00
C GLN A 75 24.78 -8.40 -22.47
N SER A 76 25.81 -8.74 -21.68
CA SER A 76 25.67 -8.82 -20.22
C SER A 76 26.98 -8.55 -19.46
N CYS A 77 26.88 -7.69 -18.46
CA CYS A 77 27.97 -7.31 -17.56
C CYS A 77 27.76 -7.87 -16.15
N PRO A 78 28.83 -8.21 -15.42
CA PRO A 78 28.75 -8.48 -13.99
C PRO A 78 28.04 -7.35 -13.24
N GLY A 79 27.23 -7.70 -12.24
CA GLY A 79 26.41 -6.74 -11.48
C GLY A 79 25.03 -6.46 -12.07
N GLN A 80 24.72 -6.90 -13.29
CA GLN A 80 23.37 -6.84 -13.84
C GLN A 80 22.47 -7.92 -13.22
N SER A 81 21.18 -7.64 -13.04
CA SER A 81 20.23 -8.61 -12.50
C SER A 81 20.12 -9.84 -13.40
N VAL A 82 20.20 -11.04 -12.81
CA VAL A 82 20.01 -12.31 -13.54
C VAL A 82 18.58 -12.40 -14.07
N LEU A 83 17.58 -12.03 -13.26
CA LEU A 83 16.17 -12.06 -13.67
C LEU A 83 15.86 -11.07 -14.80
N ALA A 84 16.59 -9.96 -14.91
CA ALA A 84 16.42 -9.05 -16.04
C ALA A 84 16.83 -9.68 -17.39
N LEU A 85 17.76 -10.65 -17.36
CA LEU A 85 18.22 -11.37 -18.55
C LEU A 85 17.28 -12.55 -18.89
N VAL A 86 16.75 -13.23 -17.88
CA VAL A 86 15.87 -14.40 -18.04
C VAL A 86 14.43 -13.98 -18.36
N TYR A 87 13.89 -13.01 -17.62
CA TYR A 87 12.50 -12.55 -17.71
C TYR A 87 12.43 -11.02 -17.92
N PRO A 88 12.89 -10.49 -19.07
CA PRO A 88 13.04 -9.04 -19.27
C PRO A 88 11.73 -8.26 -19.18
N VAL A 89 10.61 -8.85 -19.60
CA VAL A 89 9.29 -8.22 -19.59
C VAL A 89 8.77 -8.09 -18.16
N ASP A 90 8.72 -9.19 -17.42
CA ASP A 90 8.23 -9.22 -16.04
C ASP A 90 9.12 -8.40 -15.11
N TYR A 91 10.44 -8.45 -15.32
CA TYR A 91 11.40 -7.66 -14.54
C TYR A 91 11.21 -6.16 -14.75
N LYS A 92 10.91 -5.73 -16.00
CA LYS A 92 10.61 -4.34 -16.31
C LYS A 92 9.33 -3.87 -15.60
N ILE A 93 8.27 -4.69 -15.61
CA ILE A 93 7.02 -4.38 -14.90
C ILE A 93 7.26 -4.33 -13.38
N PHE A 94 7.99 -5.29 -12.84
CA PHE A 94 8.41 -5.32 -11.44
C PHE A 94 9.12 -4.02 -11.03
N LEU A 95 10.13 -3.58 -11.80
CA LEU A 95 10.86 -2.35 -11.50
C LEU A 95 9.97 -1.10 -11.59
N TYR A 96 9.05 -1.02 -12.55
CA TYR A 96 8.10 0.09 -12.62
C TYR A 96 7.19 0.13 -11.39
N CYS A 97 6.56 -0.98 -11.02
CA CYS A 97 5.72 -1.05 -9.82
C CYS A 97 6.51 -0.70 -8.55
N ASN A 98 7.74 -1.20 -8.44
CA ASN A 98 8.62 -0.93 -7.31
C ASN A 98 8.98 0.56 -7.19
N THR A 99 9.34 1.18 -8.32
CA THR A 99 9.68 2.61 -8.38
C THR A 99 8.50 3.49 -8.02
N ILE A 100 7.29 3.19 -8.54
CA ILE A 100 6.07 3.92 -8.17
C ILE A 100 5.81 3.77 -6.67
N CYS A 101 5.99 2.57 -6.11
CA CYS A 101 5.83 2.32 -4.69
C CYS A 101 6.81 3.16 -3.87
N PHE A 102 8.10 3.17 -4.24
CA PHE A 102 9.16 3.94 -3.57
C PHE A 102 8.89 5.45 -3.58
N VAL A 103 8.54 6.00 -4.75
CA VAL A 103 8.25 7.42 -4.91
C VAL A 103 6.99 7.79 -4.13
N SER A 104 5.94 6.97 -4.21
CA SER A 104 4.68 7.22 -3.51
C SER A 104 4.86 7.15 -1.98
N SER A 105 5.62 6.18 -1.47
CA SER A 105 5.89 6.06 -0.04
C SER A 105 6.75 7.22 0.46
N SER A 106 7.72 7.66 -0.33
CA SER A 106 8.53 8.84 -0.02
C SER A 106 7.68 10.11 0.01
N ALA A 107 6.77 10.29 -0.96
CA ALA A 107 5.85 11.41 -0.98
C ALA A 107 4.91 11.42 0.24
N VAL A 108 4.38 10.26 0.64
CA VAL A 108 3.58 10.12 1.87
C VAL A 108 4.41 10.47 3.11
N CYS A 109 5.65 10.00 3.20
CA CYS A 109 6.54 10.33 4.31
C CYS A 109 6.81 11.85 4.38
N LEU A 110 7.12 12.48 3.25
CA LEU A 110 7.32 13.94 3.18
C LEU A 110 6.06 14.70 3.61
N LEU A 111 4.87 14.34 3.09
CA LEU A 111 3.60 14.95 3.51
C LEU A 111 3.35 14.80 5.02
N LEU A 112 3.71 13.65 5.60
CA LEU A 112 3.59 13.39 7.04
C LEU A 112 4.68 14.08 7.86
N VAL A 113 5.83 14.43 7.30
CA VAL A 113 6.89 15.17 8.02
C VAL A 113 6.66 16.69 7.93
N SER A 114 6.13 17.21 6.82
CA SER A 114 5.92 18.64 6.54
C SER A 114 4.95 19.40 7.47
N GLY A 115 4.51 18.82 8.58
CA GLY A 115 3.69 19.55 9.54
C GLY A 115 2.21 19.73 9.16
N PHE A 116 1.79 19.40 7.93
CA PHE A 116 0.45 19.76 7.44
C PHE A 116 -0.67 19.30 8.37
N PRO A 117 -1.66 20.18 8.65
CA PRO A 117 -2.74 19.86 9.56
C PRO A 117 -3.62 18.75 8.97
N LEU A 118 -3.51 17.53 9.53
CA LEU A 118 -4.37 16.38 9.21
C LEU A 118 -5.85 16.61 9.56
N GLN A 119 -6.18 17.73 10.20
CA GLN A 119 -7.55 18.19 10.40
C GLN A 119 -8.20 18.66 9.08
N ASN A 120 -7.41 19.13 8.11
CA ASN A 120 -7.95 19.53 6.82
C ASN A 120 -8.26 18.28 5.97
N ARG A 121 -9.54 18.11 5.62
CA ARG A 121 -10.06 16.92 4.92
C ARG A 121 -9.34 16.64 3.60
N PHE A 122 -8.84 17.67 2.92
CA PHE A 122 -8.07 17.52 1.69
C PHE A 122 -6.76 16.74 1.90
N PHE A 123 -5.97 17.09 2.92
CA PHE A 123 -4.71 16.42 3.21
C PHE A 123 -4.92 14.98 3.70
N THR A 124 -5.95 14.75 4.53
CA THR A 124 -6.32 13.38 4.94
C THR A 124 -6.72 12.53 3.73
N TRP A 125 -7.46 13.11 2.79
CA TRP A 125 -7.85 12.42 1.55
C TRP A 125 -6.65 12.14 0.65
N LEU A 126 -5.75 13.11 0.46
CA LEU A 126 -4.52 12.94 -0.32
C LEU A 126 -3.62 11.85 0.28
N LEU A 127 -3.44 11.84 1.60
CA LEU A 127 -2.70 10.78 2.31
C LEU A 127 -3.36 9.42 2.15
N SER A 128 -4.70 9.37 2.22
CA SER A 128 -5.43 8.12 2.03
C SER A 128 -5.25 7.57 0.62
N ILE A 129 -5.27 8.43 -0.41
CA ILE A 129 -4.96 8.04 -1.79
C ILE A 129 -3.51 7.59 -1.93
N GLY A 130 -2.57 8.36 -1.38
CA GLY A 130 -1.14 8.01 -1.38
C GLY A 130 -0.91 6.63 -0.78
N MET A 131 -1.52 6.33 0.37
CA MET A 131 -1.44 5.00 0.99
C MET A 131 -2.09 3.90 0.14
N CYS A 132 -3.23 4.17 -0.52
CA CYS A 132 -3.84 3.20 -1.43
C CYS A 132 -2.91 2.89 -2.60
N ILE A 133 -2.29 3.91 -3.20
CA ILE A 133 -1.32 3.75 -4.28
C ILE A 133 -0.15 2.90 -3.79
N VAL A 134 0.48 3.27 -2.66
CA VAL A 134 1.60 2.53 -2.05
C VAL A 134 1.27 1.06 -1.88
N LEU A 135 0.16 0.73 -1.20
CA LEU A 135 -0.21 -0.66 -0.93
C LEU A 135 -0.54 -1.44 -2.22
N SER A 136 -1.16 -0.77 -3.20
CA SER A 136 -1.47 -1.39 -4.50
C SER A 136 -0.21 -1.72 -5.28
N THR A 137 0.69 -0.76 -5.39
CA THR A 137 1.95 -0.94 -6.13
C THR A 137 2.89 -1.89 -5.40
N LEU A 138 2.89 -1.91 -4.07
CA LEU A 138 3.63 -2.88 -3.28
C LEU A 138 3.12 -4.31 -3.53
N SER A 139 1.79 -4.49 -3.56
CA SER A 139 1.17 -5.78 -3.86
C SER A 139 1.51 -6.26 -5.27
N LEU A 140 1.42 -5.39 -6.28
CA LEU A 140 1.83 -5.71 -7.65
C LEU A 140 3.32 -6.05 -7.74
N THR A 141 4.18 -5.30 -7.05
CA THR A 141 5.61 -5.57 -6.98
C THR A 141 5.89 -6.97 -6.41
N TYR A 142 5.19 -7.34 -5.33
CA TYR A 142 5.30 -8.67 -4.75
C TYR A 142 4.87 -9.76 -5.72
N LEU A 143 3.77 -9.55 -6.46
CA LEU A 143 3.25 -10.52 -7.42
C LEU A 143 4.24 -10.79 -8.56
N PHE A 144 4.72 -9.75 -9.23
CA PHE A 144 5.70 -9.90 -10.31
C PHE A 144 7.06 -10.41 -9.79
N GLY A 145 7.47 -9.99 -8.58
CA GLY A 145 8.68 -10.50 -7.94
C GLY A 145 8.58 -12.00 -7.64
N ALA A 146 7.48 -12.44 -7.03
CA ALA A 146 7.24 -13.85 -6.76
C ALA A 146 7.15 -14.66 -8.05
N GLN A 147 6.54 -14.10 -9.08
CA GLN A 147 6.44 -14.73 -10.39
C GLN A 147 7.81 -15.08 -10.96
N MET A 148 8.76 -14.15 -10.94
CA MET A 148 10.09 -14.43 -11.51
C MET A 148 10.95 -15.38 -10.65
N VAL A 149 10.62 -15.57 -9.37
CA VAL A 149 11.43 -16.37 -8.42
C VAL A 149 10.92 -17.80 -8.29
N VAL A 150 9.62 -18.04 -8.51
CA VAL A 150 9.00 -19.35 -8.37
C VAL A 150 9.23 -20.20 -9.64
N PRO A 151 9.66 -21.46 -9.51
CA PRO A 151 9.92 -22.34 -10.67
C PRO A 151 8.64 -22.78 -11.37
N ASP A 152 8.76 -23.07 -12.67
CA ASP A 152 7.59 -23.19 -13.54
C ASP A 152 6.62 -24.34 -13.22
N LEU A 153 7.15 -25.38 -12.59
CA LEU A 153 6.44 -26.60 -12.24
C LEU A 153 5.30 -26.38 -11.22
N LEU A 154 5.30 -25.24 -10.53
CA LEU A 154 4.31 -24.91 -9.49
C LEU A 154 3.21 -23.95 -10.00
N TRP A 155 3.24 -23.55 -11.28
CA TRP A 155 2.47 -22.42 -11.78
C TRP A 155 0.96 -22.58 -11.81
N ASP A 156 0.43 -23.75 -12.19
CA ASP A 156 -1.01 -23.93 -12.38
C ASP A 156 -1.80 -23.64 -11.08
N ASN A 157 -1.25 -24.05 -9.94
CA ASN A 157 -1.84 -23.79 -8.63
C ASN A 157 -1.55 -22.37 -8.12
N ILE A 158 -0.45 -21.76 -8.54
CA ILE A 158 0.00 -20.46 -8.05
C ILE A 158 -0.68 -19.31 -8.80
N LEU A 159 -0.84 -19.40 -10.13
CA LEU A 159 -1.57 -18.42 -10.94
C LEU A 159 -3.02 -18.31 -10.51
N THR A 160 -3.66 -19.43 -10.21
CA THR A 160 -5.05 -19.45 -9.71
C THR A 160 -5.17 -18.83 -8.32
N MET A 161 -4.16 -18.99 -7.45
CA MET A 161 -4.11 -18.33 -6.14
C MET A 161 -3.86 -16.82 -6.26
N PHE A 162 -2.86 -16.41 -7.03
CA PHE A 162 -2.56 -14.99 -7.25
C PHE A 162 -3.71 -14.26 -7.94
N GLY A 163 -4.34 -14.87 -8.94
CA GLY A 163 -5.52 -14.31 -9.60
C GLY A 163 -6.66 -14.03 -8.60
N LYS A 164 -6.97 -14.98 -7.71
CA LYS A 164 -7.99 -14.77 -6.66
C LYS A 164 -7.61 -13.64 -5.70
N VAL A 165 -6.36 -13.60 -5.25
CA VAL A 165 -5.86 -12.55 -4.34
C VAL A 165 -5.93 -11.17 -5.01
N ILE A 166 -5.54 -11.07 -6.28
CA ILE A 166 -5.62 -9.83 -7.06
C ILE A 166 -7.07 -9.37 -7.20
N ILE A 167 -8.00 -10.26 -7.53
CA ILE A 167 -9.42 -9.91 -7.66
C ILE A 167 -9.96 -9.35 -6.34
N VAL A 168 -9.68 -10.04 -5.22
CA VAL A 168 -10.09 -9.56 -3.89
C VAL A 168 -9.47 -8.19 -3.58
N TRP A 169 -8.19 -8.01 -3.90
CA TRP A 169 -7.49 -6.75 -3.69
C TRP A 169 -8.05 -5.61 -4.54
N LEU A 170 -8.34 -5.86 -5.82
CA LEU A 170 -8.97 -4.88 -6.72
C LEU A 170 -10.36 -4.49 -6.24
N VAL A 171 -11.18 -5.46 -5.82
CA VAL A 171 -12.50 -5.18 -5.23
C VAL A 171 -12.38 -4.30 -3.99
N LEU A 172 -11.42 -4.61 -3.11
CA LEU A 172 -11.16 -3.81 -1.92
C LEU A 172 -10.74 -2.37 -2.27
N LEU A 173 -9.84 -2.20 -3.23
CA LEU A 173 -9.39 -0.88 -3.69
C LEU A 173 -10.54 -0.07 -4.31
N VAL A 174 -11.38 -0.69 -5.12
CA VAL A 174 -12.56 -0.05 -5.71
C VAL A 174 -13.53 0.39 -4.61
N LEU A 175 -13.80 -0.45 -3.62
CA LEU A 175 -14.66 -0.09 -2.48
C LEU A 175 -14.09 1.07 -1.67
N ILE A 176 -12.78 1.06 -1.39
CA ILE A 176 -12.09 2.15 -0.69
C ILE A 176 -12.12 3.43 -1.52
N ALA A 177 -11.82 3.35 -2.81
CA ALA A 177 -11.83 4.50 -3.72
C ALA A 177 -13.23 5.12 -3.83
N ILE A 178 -14.27 4.30 -3.94
CA ILE A 178 -15.67 4.75 -3.94
C ILE A 178 -16.00 5.43 -2.62
N PHE A 179 -15.67 4.82 -1.48
CA PHE A 179 -15.92 5.41 -0.17
C PHE A 179 -15.20 6.76 0.03
N LEU A 180 -13.92 6.86 -0.36
CA LEU A 180 -13.15 8.10 -0.28
C LEU A 180 -13.68 9.17 -1.23
N SER A 181 -14.12 8.79 -2.43
CA SER A 181 -14.72 9.70 -3.41
C SER A 181 -16.08 10.23 -2.95
N LEU A 182 -16.95 9.37 -2.42
CA LEU A 182 -18.24 9.75 -1.85
C LEU A 182 -18.07 10.71 -0.67
N ARG A 183 -17.12 10.43 0.23
CA ARG A 183 -16.85 11.28 1.39
C ARG A 183 -16.38 12.68 0.98
N LEU A 184 -15.57 12.78 -0.07
CA LEU A 184 -15.20 14.06 -0.65
C LEU A 184 -16.38 14.76 -1.32
N PHE A 185 -17.12 14.04 -2.16
CA PHE A 185 -18.24 14.58 -2.90
C PHE A 185 -19.28 15.20 -1.95
N VAL A 186 -19.67 14.47 -0.90
CA VAL A 186 -20.56 14.98 0.15
C VAL A 186 -19.97 16.22 0.83
N TRP A 187 -18.66 16.26 1.08
CA TRP A 187 -18.03 17.45 1.67
C TRP A 187 -18.02 18.65 0.71
N ILE A 188 -17.72 18.45 -0.57
CA ILE A 188 -17.74 19.50 -1.59
C ILE A 188 -19.16 20.05 -1.72
N VAL A 189 -20.15 19.17 -1.86
CA VAL A 189 -21.57 19.53 -1.97
C VAL A 189 -22.02 20.31 -0.73
N ASN A 190 -21.72 19.83 0.49
CA ASN A 190 -22.06 20.57 1.70
C ASN A 190 -21.38 21.93 1.73
N LYS A 191 -20.10 22.03 1.34
CA LYS A 191 -19.39 23.31 1.30
C LYS A 191 -20.00 24.28 0.28
N CYS A 192 -20.44 23.79 -0.87
CA CYS A 192 -21.16 24.59 -1.87
C CYS A 192 -22.52 25.04 -1.36
N ILE A 193 -23.30 24.16 -0.71
CA ILE A 193 -24.63 24.49 -0.19
C ILE A 193 -24.53 25.52 0.95
N TYR A 194 -23.69 25.29 1.95
CA TYR A 194 -23.52 26.24 3.06
C TYR A 194 -22.84 27.55 2.62
N GLY A 195 -21.90 27.49 1.67
CA GLY A 195 -21.29 28.69 1.09
C GLY A 195 -22.25 29.56 0.27
N VAL A 196 -23.31 28.96 -0.29
CA VAL A 196 -24.40 29.69 -0.95
C VAL A 196 -25.39 30.28 0.07
N LEU A 197 -25.63 29.59 1.20
CA LEU A 197 -26.55 30.08 2.24
C LEU A 197 -25.98 31.24 3.08
N GLU A 198 -24.66 31.36 3.20
CA GLU A 198 -23.99 32.43 3.96
C GLU A 198 -23.71 33.68 3.12
N ASN A 199 -24.06 33.67 1.82
CA ASN A 199 -24.03 34.85 0.98
C ASN A 199 -25.39 35.06 0.27
N PRO A 200 -26.45 35.41 0.99
CA PRO A 200 -27.62 36.02 0.36
C PRO A 200 -27.18 37.42 -0.09
N THR A 201 -26.81 37.55 -1.37
CA THR A 201 -26.50 38.86 -1.96
C THR A 201 -27.74 39.74 -1.94
N ILE A 202 -27.58 40.90 -1.27
CA ILE A 202 -28.36 42.16 -1.34
C ILE A 202 -29.64 42.19 -0.50
#